data_AF-A0A9W6QZQ1-F1
#
_entry.id   AF-A0A9W6QZQ1-F1
#
_cell.length_a   1.000
_cell.length_b   1.000
_cell.length_c   1.000
_cell.angle_alpha   90.00
_cell.angle_beta   90.00
_cell.angle_gamma   90.00
#
_symmetry.space_group_name_H-M   'P 1'
#
loop_
_entity.id
_entity.type
_entity.pdbx_description
1 polymer ?
#
loop_
_entity_poly.entity_id
_entity_poly.type
_entity_poly.pdbx_seq_one_letter_code
_entity_poly.pdbx_strand_id
1 'polypeptide(L)'
;MAAGLTMQGLGTGAMVLLPEDGGLLLLLLASGVMGFGHVLTVVSFITAMTSGLRDDEQGVAGGLSQLPQFLGAIGTAGLAAIVTARTNALSATTSPALATLGGLHAATLTAGIVCLAGAVLAVVFLRRQTAETIRDTAA
;
A
#
# COMPACT_ATOMS: atom_id res chain seq x y z
N MET A 1 -9.67 7.54 0.32
CA MET A 1 -8.67 6.68 -0.38
C MET A 1 -7.26 7.28 -0.36
N ALA A 2 -7.00 8.42 -1.03
CA ALA A 2 -5.65 8.99 -1.12
C ALA A 2 -4.96 9.22 0.24
N ALA A 3 -5.64 9.81 1.22
CA ALA A 3 -5.08 10.01 2.56
C ALA A 3 -4.70 8.69 3.25
N GLY A 4 -5.52 7.65 3.10
CA GLY A 4 -5.24 6.31 3.61
C GLY A 4 -3.99 5.70 2.97
N LEU A 5 -3.87 5.78 1.64
CA LEU A 5 -2.70 5.31 0.90
C LEU A 5 -1.43 6.09 1.26
N THR A 6 -1.54 7.40 1.50
CA THR A 6 -0.41 8.21 1.97
C THR A 6 0.04 7.78 3.36
N MET A 7 -0.89 7.63 4.32
CA MET A 7 -0.57 7.14 5.66
C MET A 7 0.05 5.74 5.61
N GLN A 8 -0.53 4.84 4.81
CA GLN A 8 -0.01 3.50 4.62
C GLN A 8 1.41 3.53 4.06
N GLY A 9 1.65 4.30 2.98
CA GLY A 9 2.96 4.42 2.35
C GLY A 9 4.02 5.02 3.26
N LEU A 10 3.67 6.05 4.04
CA LEU A 10 4.57 6.66 5.02
C LEU A 10 4.89 5.70 6.17
N GLY A 11 3.88 5.02 6.72
CA GLY A 11 4.07 4.04 7.80
C GLY A 11 4.94 2.87 7.36
N THR A 12 4.67 2.29 6.18
CA THR A 12 5.50 1.21 5.63
C THR A 12 6.92 1.69 5.32
N GLY A 13 7.07 2.86 4.69
CA GLY A 13 8.38 3.42 4.33
C GLY A 13 9.22 3.78 5.56
N ALA A 14 8.60 4.25 6.64
CA ALA A 14 9.28 4.56 7.90
C ALA A 14 9.97 3.33 8.52
N MET A 15 9.58 2.12 8.16
CA MET A 15 10.25 0.90 8.63
C MET A 15 11.70 0.78 8.15
N VAL A 16 12.13 1.56 7.15
CA VAL A 16 13.54 1.65 6.74
C VAL A 16 14.45 2.23 7.83
N LEU A 17 13.87 2.90 8.83
CA LEU A 17 14.58 3.52 9.94
C LEU A 17 14.76 2.57 11.13
N LEU A 18 14.28 1.32 11.04
CA LEU A 18 14.44 0.38 12.14
C LEU A 18 15.93 0.02 12.34
N PRO A 19 16.43 0.04 13.58
CA PRO A 19 17.75 -0.48 13.90
C PRO A 19 17.76 -2.02 13.92
N GLU A 20 18.96 -2.60 13.91
CA GLU A 20 19.16 -4.05 14.12
C GLU A 20 18.63 -4.50 15.49
N ASP A 21 18.92 -3.73 16.53
CA ASP A 21 18.50 -4.00 17.89
C ASP A 21 17.56 -2.92 18.43
N GLY A 22 16.45 -3.33 19.04
CA GLY A 22 15.48 -2.43 19.66
C GLY A 22 14.45 -1.86 18.68
N GLY A 23 14.12 -0.56 18.82
CA GLY A 23 13.20 0.11 17.89
C GLY A 23 11.71 -0.25 18.04
N LEU A 24 11.30 -0.93 19.11
CA LEU A 24 9.90 -1.36 19.31
C LEU A 24 8.89 -0.22 19.20
N LEU A 25 9.19 0.95 19.79
CA LEU A 25 8.32 2.11 19.70
C LEU A 25 8.14 2.55 18.23
N LEU A 26 9.23 2.63 17.47
CA LEU A 26 9.19 2.99 16.05
C LEU A 26 8.41 1.93 15.26
N LEU A 27 8.65 0.65 15.52
CA LEU A 27 7.91 -0.45 14.89
C LEU A 27 6.40 -0.33 15.14
N LEU A 28 5.99 -0.10 16.39
CA LEU A 28 4.59 0.03 16.78
C LEU A 28 3.93 1.27 16.13
N LEU A 29 4.62 2.41 16.13
CA LEU A 29 4.10 3.62 15.49
C LEU A 29 4.01 3.47 13.98
N ALA A 30 5.07 2.97 13.33
CA ALA A 30 5.10 2.75 11.89
C ALA A 30 4.02 1.75 11.45
N SER A 31 3.91 0.62 12.15
CA SER A 31 2.89 -0.39 11.86
C SER A 31 1.48 0.07 12.18
N GLY A 32 1.28 0.85 13.24
CA GLY A 32 0.00 1.46 13.58
C GLY A 32 -0.48 2.44 12.51
N VAL A 33 0.39 3.35 12.08
CA VAL A 33 0.10 4.31 10.99
C VAL A 33 -0.17 3.57 9.68
N MET A 34 0.64 2.56 9.36
CA MET A 34 0.45 1.70 8.21
C MET A 34 -0.93 1.02 8.22
N GLY A 35 -1.27 0.34 9.32
CA GLY A 35 -2.53 -0.40 9.47
C GLY A 35 -3.75 0.51 9.46
N PHE A 36 -3.67 1.67 10.11
CA PHE A 36 -4.75 2.66 10.09
C PHE A 36 -5.00 3.20 8.67
N GLY A 37 -3.92 3.53 7.94
CA GLY A 37 -4.00 3.95 6.55
C GLY A 37 -4.63 2.88 5.65
N HIS A 38 -4.30 1.61 5.90
CA HIS A 38 -4.88 0.47 5.18
C HIS A 38 -6.39 0.38 5.38
N VAL A 39 -6.88 0.40 6.62
CA VAL A 39 -8.32 0.32 6.92
C VAL A 39 -9.09 1.47 6.25
N LEU A 40 -8.60 2.71 6.34
CA LEU A 40 -9.22 3.86 5.69
C LEU A 40 -9.30 3.71 4.17
N THR A 41 -8.26 3.13 3.57
CA THR A 41 -8.20 2.87 2.13
C THR A 41 -9.23 1.82 1.73
N VAL A 42 -9.30 0.70 2.46
CA VAL A 42 -10.23 -0.41 2.19
C VAL A 42 -11.68 0.06 2.29
N VAL A 43 -12.05 0.78 3.36
CA VAL A 43 -13.41 1.32 3.51
C VAL A 43 -13.73 2.26 2.36
N SER A 44 -12.83 3.20 2.02
CA SER A 44 -13.04 4.12 0.90
C SER A 44 -13.22 3.39 -0.43
N PHE A 45 -12.42 2.35 -0.67
CA PHE A 45 -12.45 1.55 -1.89
C PHE A 45 -13.78 0.81 -2.03
N ILE A 46 -14.23 0.13 -0.96
CA ILE A 46 -15.51 -0.58 -0.97
C ILE A 46 -16.65 0.42 -1.17
N THR A 47 -16.66 1.56 -0.46
CA THR A 47 -17.68 2.59 -0.66
C THR A 47 -17.73 3.09 -2.10
N ALA A 48 -16.58 3.35 -2.73
CA ALA A 48 -16.52 3.78 -4.12
C ALA A 48 -17.01 2.70 -5.11
N MET A 49 -16.79 1.42 -4.79
CA MET A 49 -17.22 0.28 -5.61
C MET A 49 -18.73 0.00 -5.53
N THR A 50 -19.36 0.29 -4.38
CA THR A 50 -20.76 -0.09 -4.13
C THR A 50 -21.72 1.10 -4.19
N SER A 51 -21.24 2.34 -4.10
CA SER A 51 -22.11 3.52 -4.15
C SER A 51 -22.76 3.70 -5.53
N GLY A 52 -24.10 3.80 -5.56
CA GLY A 52 -24.86 4.09 -6.78
C GLY A 52 -25.12 2.88 -7.68
N LEU A 53 -24.82 1.68 -7.20
CA LEU A 53 -24.97 0.44 -7.95
C LEU A 53 -26.39 -0.13 -7.85
N ARG A 54 -26.89 -0.76 -8.92
CA ARG A 54 -28.17 -1.48 -8.91
C ARG A 54 -28.02 -2.83 -8.21
N ASP A 55 -29.11 -3.36 -7.66
CA ASP A 55 -29.09 -4.61 -6.88
C ASP A 55 -28.57 -5.83 -7.65
N ASP A 56 -28.78 -5.88 -8.96
CA ASP A 56 -28.31 -6.96 -9.84
C ASP A 56 -26.81 -6.89 -10.18
N GLU A 57 -26.17 -5.74 -9.97
CA GLU A 57 -24.75 -5.52 -10.28
C GLU A 57 -23.85 -5.74 -9.04
N GLN A 58 -24.43 -5.88 -7.84
CA GLN A 58 -23.68 -6.06 -6.59
C GLN A 58 -22.80 -7.31 -6.58
N GLY A 59 -23.22 -8.39 -7.25
CA GLY A 59 -22.42 -9.61 -7.40
C GLY A 59 -21.12 -9.39 -8.19
N VAL A 60 -21.17 -8.54 -9.22
CA VAL A 60 -19.99 -8.18 -10.02
C VAL A 60 -19.04 -7.30 -9.21
N ALA A 61 -19.57 -6.29 -8.50
CA ALA A 61 -18.76 -5.44 -7.63
C ALA A 61 -18.08 -6.24 -6.52
N GLY A 62 -18.76 -7.23 -5.95
CA GLY A 62 -18.19 -8.17 -4.97
C GLY A 62 -17.09 -9.06 -5.55
N GLY A 63 -17.21 -9.51 -6.81
CA GLY A 63 -16.14 -10.26 -7.48
C GLY A 63 -14.91 -9.39 -7.78
N LEU A 64 -15.13 -8.18 -8.28
CA LEU A 64 -14.06 -7.22 -8.61
C LEU A 64 -13.30 -6.75 -7.37
N SER A 65 -13.96 -6.63 -6.22
CA SER A 65 -13.31 -6.22 -4.96
C SER A 65 -12.29 -7.23 -4.45
N GLN A 66 -12.31 -8.48 -4.95
CA GLN A 66 -11.32 -9.51 -4.62
C GLN A 66 -10.04 -9.46 -5.46
N LEU A 67 -10.07 -8.82 -6.64
CA LEU A 67 -8.89 -8.72 -7.52
C LEU A 67 -7.66 -8.11 -6.83
N PRO A 68 -7.76 -7.05 -6.01
CA PRO A 68 -6.64 -6.52 -5.25
C PRO A 68 -5.99 -7.55 -4.33
N GLN A 69 -6.76 -8.50 -3.76
CA GLN A 69 -6.22 -9.54 -2.88
C GLN A 69 -5.31 -10.51 -3.64
N PHE A 70 -5.70 -10.92 -4.85
CA PHE A 70 -4.86 -11.75 -5.72
C PHE A 70 -3.60 -11.02 -6.17
N LEU A 71 -3.74 -9.75 -6.55
CA LEU A 71 -2.58 -8.91 -6.88
C LEU A 71 -1.65 -8.74 -5.66
N GLY A 72 -2.21 -8.63 -4.45
CA GLY A 72 -1.45 -8.57 -3.20
C GLY A 72 -0.61 -9.82 -2.95
N ALA A 73 -1.11 -11.00 -3.30
CA ALA A 73 -0.34 -12.25 -3.20
C ALA A 73 0.89 -12.24 -4.12
N ILE A 74 0.72 -11.79 -5.37
CA ILE A 74 1.82 -11.63 -6.33
C ILE A 74 2.81 -10.56 -5.82
N GLY A 75 2.28 -9.43 -5.31
CA GLY A 75 3.09 -8.35 -4.74
C GLY A 75 3.96 -8.83 -3.57
N THR A 76 3.42 -9.69 -2.72
CA THR A 76 4.15 -10.28 -1.59
C THR A 76 5.32 -11.15 -2.06
N ALA A 77 5.11 -11.97 -3.08
CA ALA A 77 6.18 -12.75 -3.70
C ALA A 77 7.27 -11.85 -4.31
N GLY A 78 6.87 -10.75 -4.95
CA GLY A 78 7.80 -9.75 -5.47
C GLY A 78 8.63 -9.07 -4.37
N LEU A 79 8.01 -8.67 -3.27
CA LEU A 79 8.72 -8.10 -2.12
C LEU A 79 9.69 -9.11 -1.50
N ALA A 80 9.29 -10.39 -1.37
CA ALA A 80 10.17 -11.45 -0.88
C ALA A 80 11.40 -11.66 -1.81
N ALA A 81 11.21 -11.54 -3.12
CA ALA A 81 12.31 -11.55 -4.07
C ALA A 81 13.27 -10.36 -3.88
N ILE A 82 12.74 -9.16 -3.61
CA ILE A 82 13.55 -7.97 -3.29
C ILE A 82 14.36 -8.18 -2.00
N VAL A 83 13.73 -8.69 -0.94
CA VAL A 83 14.42 -9.03 0.32
C VAL A 83 15.58 -9.98 0.01
N THR A 84 15.29 -11.10 -0.67
CA THR A 84 16.28 -12.14 -0.97
C THR A 84 17.45 -11.59 -1.79
N ALA A 85 17.15 -10.86 -2.86
CA ALA A 85 18.18 -10.30 -3.74
C ALA A 85 19.09 -9.31 -3.00
N ARG A 86 18.51 -8.43 -2.17
CA ARG A 86 19.28 -7.44 -1.43
C ARG A 86 20.07 -8.04 -0.26
N THR A 87 19.48 -8.99 0.47
CA THR A 87 20.19 -9.75 1.51
C THR A 87 21.42 -10.44 0.92
N ASN A 88 21.25 -11.19 -0.18
CA ASN A 88 22.36 -11.89 -0.84
C ASN A 88 23.48 -10.95 -1.30
N ALA A 89 23.13 -9.76 -1.80
CA ALA A 89 24.11 -8.75 -2.20
C ALA A 89 24.93 -8.19 -1.03
N LEU A 90 24.36 -8.17 0.18
CA LEU A 90 25.01 -7.65 1.40
C LEU A 90 25.73 -8.74 2.21
N SER A 91 25.37 -10.02 2.01
CA SER A 91 25.92 -11.15 2.75
C SER A 91 27.45 -11.29 2.68
N ALA A 92 28.07 -10.77 1.62
CA ALA A 92 29.54 -10.84 1.46
C ALA A 92 30.29 -9.77 2.28
N THR A 93 29.61 -8.70 2.71
CA THR A 93 30.25 -7.50 3.28
C THR A 93 29.77 -7.17 4.70
N THR A 94 28.86 -7.96 5.26
CA THR A 94 28.10 -7.57 6.46
C THR A 94 27.63 -8.82 7.23
N SER A 95 27.28 -8.65 8.51
CA SER A 95 26.74 -9.75 9.32
C SER A 95 25.41 -10.29 8.73
N PRO A 96 25.06 -11.57 8.97
CA PRO A 96 23.81 -12.13 8.48
C PRO A 96 22.55 -11.36 8.92
N ALA A 97 22.55 -10.84 10.15
CA ALA A 97 21.44 -10.06 10.71
C ALA A 97 21.28 -8.71 9.99
N LEU A 98 22.36 -7.95 9.84
CA LEU A 98 22.36 -6.69 9.10
C LEU A 98 22.06 -6.86 7.60
N ALA A 99 22.54 -7.95 6.98
CA ALA A 99 22.21 -8.26 5.58
C ALA A 99 20.70 -8.49 5.41
N THR A 100 20.10 -9.24 6.34
CA THR A 100 18.64 -9.50 6.36
C THR A 100 17.85 -8.22 6.59
N LEU A 101 18.27 -7.39 7.56
CA LEU A 101 17.64 -6.10 7.82
C LEU A 101 17.71 -5.18 6.60
N GLY A 102 18.86 -5.12 5.93
CA GLY A 102 19.04 -4.35 4.70
C GLY A 102 18.12 -4.82 3.57
N GLY A 103 17.86 -6.13 3.46
CA GLY A 103 16.86 -6.68 2.56
C GLY A 103 15.44 -6.26 2.91
N LEU A 104 15.09 -6.33 4.19
CA LEU A 104 13.77 -5.92 4.69
C LEU A 104 13.52 -4.43 4.47
N HIS A 105 14.51 -3.58 4.72
CA HIS A 105 14.49 -2.14 4.45
C HIS A 105 14.23 -1.81 2.98
N ALA A 106 14.89 -2.53 2.06
CA ALA A 106 14.68 -2.32 0.63
C ALA A 106 13.25 -2.69 0.22
N ALA A 107 12.70 -3.78 0.76
CA ALA A 107 11.35 -4.20 0.47
C ALA A 107 10.29 -3.24 1.06
N THR A 108 10.43 -2.81 2.31
CA THR A 108 9.49 -1.88 2.94
C THR A 108 9.51 -0.50 2.28
N LEU A 109 10.69 -0.01 1.88
CA LEU A 109 10.80 1.22 1.09
C LEU A 109 10.09 1.08 -0.27
N THR A 110 10.30 -0.03 -0.97
CA THR A 110 9.63 -0.31 -2.25
C THR A 110 8.11 -0.35 -2.09
N ALA A 111 7.61 -1.07 -1.07
CA ALA A 111 6.19 -1.14 -0.76
C ALA A 111 5.60 0.24 -0.42
N GLY A 112 6.34 1.05 0.34
CA GLY A 112 5.97 2.44 0.66
C GLY A 112 5.82 3.30 -0.61
N ILE A 113 6.79 3.23 -1.52
CA ILE A 113 6.75 3.94 -2.80
C ILE A 113 5.54 3.52 -3.64
N VAL A 114 5.24 2.22 -3.71
CA VAL A 114 4.07 1.70 -4.43
C VAL A 114 2.76 2.25 -3.84
N CYS A 115 2.64 2.32 -2.52
CA CYS A 115 1.47 2.92 -1.86
C CYS A 115 1.33 4.42 -2.19
N LEU A 116 2.43 5.17 -2.17
CA LEU A 116 2.43 6.59 -2.52
C LEU A 116 2.09 6.81 -4.00
N ALA A 117 2.58 5.97 -4.91
CA ALA A 117 2.17 5.99 -6.30
C ALA A 117 0.66 5.74 -6.44
N GLY A 118 0.13 4.76 -5.71
CA GLY A 118 -1.31 4.53 -5.61
C GLY A 118 -2.08 5.75 -5.11
N ALA A 119 -1.56 6.47 -4.12
CA ALA A 119 -2.18 7.70 -3.61
C ALA A 119 -2.24 8.79 -4.70
N VAL A 120 -1.16 8.97 -5.48
CA VAL A 120 -1.13 9.90 -6.61
C VAL A 120 -2.16 9.51 -7.67
N LEU A 121 -2.20 8.24 -8.05
CA LEU A 121 -3.19 7.73 -9.02
C LEU A 121 -4.63 7.97 -8.52
N ALA A 122 -4.90 7.68 -7.25
CA ALA A 122 -6.20 7.94 -6.63
C ALA A 122 -6.61 9.42 -6.75
N VAL A 123 -5.70 10.35 -6.45
CA VAL A 123 -5.97 11.79 -6.56
C VAL A 123 -6.23 12.18 -8.02
N VAL A 124 -5.41 11.70 -8.97
CA VAL A 124 -5.53 12.09 -10.38
C VAL A 124 -6.82 11.57 -11.01
N PHE A 125 -7.17 10.30 -10.80
CA PHE A 125 -8.30 9.69 -11.49
C PHE A 125 -9.65 9.98 -10.81
N LEU A 126 -9.73 10.01 -9.48
CA LEU A 126 -11.00 10.29 -8.79
C LEU A 126 -11.41 11.76 -8.91
N ARG A 127 -10.45 12.71 -8.95
CA ARG A 127 -10.79 14.14 -9.14
C ARG A 127 -11.35 14.43 -10.53
N ARG A 128 -10.94 13.66 -11.55
CA ARG A 128 -11.46 13.80 -12.92
C ARG A 128 -12.94 13.40 -13.00
N GLN A 129 -13.32 12.31 -12.34
CA GLN A 129 -14.71 11.85 -12.31
C GLN A 129 -15.65 12.88 -11.69
N THR A 130 -15.27 13.48 -10.56
CA THR A 130 -16.09 14.53 -9.91
C THR A 130 -16.26 15.76 -10.81
N ALA A 131 -15.22 16.16 -11.55
CA ALA A 131 -15.28 17.31 -12.45
C ALA A 131 -16.18 17.05 -13.68
N GLU A 132 -16.18 15.82 -14.20
CA GLU A 132 -17.05 15.42 -15.31
C GLU A 132 -18.53 15.39 -14.90
N THR A 133 -18.86 14.85 -13.72
CA THR A 133 -20.25 14.84 -13.22
C THR A 133 -20.83 16.24 -13.00
N ILE A 134 -20.03 17.20 -12.52
CA ILE A 134 -20.47 18.59 -12.34
C ILE A 134 -20.73 19.25 -13.70
N ARG A 135 -19.95 18.92 -14.73
CA ARG A 135 -20.14 19.47 -16.07
C ARG A 135 -21.44 18.98 -16.70
N ASP A 136 -21.75 17.70 -16.57
CA ASP A 136 -22.99 17.11 -17.12
C ASP A 136 -24.27 17.56 -16.39
N THR A 137 -24.18 17.95 -15.11
CA THR A 137 -25.33 18.50 -14.37
C THR A 137 -25.55 20.00 -14.59
N ALA A 138 -24.56 20.71 -15.15
CA ALA A 138 -24.64 22.13 -15.46
C ALA A 138 -25.00 22.44 -16.92
N ALA A 139 -25.09 21.41 -17.78
CA ALA A 139 -25.48 21.48 -19.19
C ALA A 139 -26.95 21.08 -19.39
#